data_AF-A0A6S7HNM9-F1
#
_entry.id   AF-A0A6S7HNM9-F1
#
_cell.length_a   1.000
_cell.length_b   1.000
_cell.length_c   1.000
_cell.angle_alpha   90.00
_cell.angle_beta   90.00
_cell.angle_gamma   90.00
#
_symmetry.space_group_name_H-M   'P 1'
#
loop_
_entity.id
_entity.type
_entity.pdbx_description
1 polymer ?
#
loop_
_entity_poly.entity_id
_entity_poly.type
_entity_poly.pdbx_seq_one_letter_code
_entity_poly.pdbx_strand_id
1 'polypeptide(L)'
;MALETMHKDSYTVEFSCAANSGVYTDLASSYLYVKAKITTAAGGNVGADIQVGPSNLWMNALFSQVEVFLNNKLVTPSSTAYPYRAYIETILNFSKDAKDSHLTSALFYKDKAGKMDTVNPLAQDANVNTGLKQRHAYTRESKSVAMEGRLHSDLFAQDRYILGAVPIKIKLVRTRDPFCLVSSAENPNFKVVIEECLFRVRRVNVAPSIILAHSQSLQQITAKYPINRIECKVVSVPRGNMSGNQPNIFQGGLPNRI
;
A
#
# COMPACT_ATOMS: atom_id res chain seq x y z
N MET A 1 15.24 3.61 -14.61
CA MET A 1 14.04 2.79 -14.32
C MET A 1 14.57 1.44 -13.83
N ALA A 2 14.40 1.09 -12.56
CA ALA A 2 14.78 -0.25 -12.09
C ALA A 2 13.65 -1.19 -12.49
N LEU A 3 13.87 -1.97 -13.55
CA LEU A 3 12.94 -2.98 -14.05
C LEU A 3 13.39 -4.33 -13.50
N GLU A 4 12.89 -4.71 -12.32
CA GLU A 4 12.89 -6.11 -11.90
C GLU A 4 11.49 -6.65 -12.15
N THR A 5 11.35 -7.44 -13.21
CA THR A 5 10.09 -8.05 -13.63
C THR A 5 9.74 -9.23 -12.71
N MET A 6 8.51 -9.29 -12.24
CA MET A 6 8.00 -10.32 -11.35
C MET A 6 8.07 -11.74 -11.93
N HIS A 7 8.40 -12.73 -11.07
CA HIS A 7 8.04 -14.14 -11.29
C HIS A 7 6.56 -14.33 -10.92
N LYS A 8 5.79 -14.96 -11.82
CA LYS A 8 4.30 -14.95 -11.85
C LYS A 8 3.56 -15.51 -10.62
N ASP A 9 4.23 -16.13 -9.66
CA ASP A 9 3.58 -16.76 -8.48
C ASP A 9 4.36 -16.54 -7.17
N SER A 10 5.23 -15.53 -7.10
CA SER A 10 5.94 -15.23 -5.85
C SER A 10 5.02 -14.57 -4.82
N TYR A 11 4.98 -15.11 -3.61
CA TYR A 11 4.25 -14.52 -2.47
C TYR A 11 4.85 -13.17 -2.04
N THR A 12 6.07 -12.86 -2.48
CA THR A 12 6.78 -11.63 -2.18
C THR A 12 7.33 -10.95 -3.44
N VAL A 13 7.24 -9.63 -3.49
CA VAL A 13 7.83 -8.79 -4.54
C VAL A 13 8.98 -8.02 -3.92
N GLU A 14 10.17 -8.11 -4.51
CA GLU A 14 11.33 -7.35 -4.04
C GLU A 14 11.78 -6.38 -5.13
N PHE A 15 12.19 -5.18 -4.69
CA PHE A 15 12.79 -4.17 -5.54
C PHE A 15 14.13 -3.75 -4.94
N SER A 16 15.18 -3.83 -5.75
CA SER A 16 16.49 -3.29 -5.39
C SER A 16 16.78 -1.97 -6.10
N CYS A 17 16.91 -0.90 -5.33
CA CYS A 17 17.35 0.40 -5.82
C CYS A 17 18.86 0.51 -5.58
N ALA A 18 19.64 0.37 -6.66
CA ALA A 18 21.09 0.45 -6.59
C ALA A 18 21.57 1.78 -5.98
N ALA A 19 22.64 1.67 -5.20
CA ALA A 19 23.39 2.78 -4.67
C ALA A 19 24.04 3.56 -5.82
N ASN A 20 23.87 4.88 -5.84
CA ASN A 20 24.56 5.76 -6.79
C ASN A 20 25.02 7.00 -6.02
N SER A 21 26.31 7.32 -6.07
CA SER A 21 26.93 8.41 -5.31
C SER A 21 26.62 9.80 -5.89
N GLY A 22 26.24 9.89 -7.17
CA GLY A 22 25.97 11.15 -7.87
C GLY A 22 24.51 11.62 -7.83
N VAL A 23 23.59 10.78 -7.36
CA VAL A 23 22.16 11.09 -7.33
C VAL A 23 21.54 10.77 -5.99
N TYR A 24 20.67 11.65 -5.52
CA TYR A 24 19.91 11.41 -4.30
C TYR A 24 18.56 10.80 -4.65
N THR A 25 17.95 10.12 -3.68
CA THR A 25 16.68 9.42 -3.90
C THR A 25 15.56 10.14 -3.15
N ASP A 26 14.54 10.58 -3.89
CA ASP A 26 13.32 11.15 -3.32
C ASP A 26 12.27 10.05 -3.18
N LEU A 27 12.13 9.52 -1.96
CA LEU A 27 11.12 8.50 -1.65
C LEU A 27 9.72 9.08 -1.53
N ALA A 28 9.56 10.35 -1.12
CA ALA A 28 8.26 10.98 -0.99
C ALA A 28 7.54 11.12 -2.33
N SER A 29 8.31 11.31 -3.41
CA SER A 29 7.80 11.37 -4.78
C SER A 29 8.09 10.09 -5.59
N SER A 30 8.22 8.93 -4.91
CA SER A 30 8.33 7.62 -5.55
C SER A 30 7.01 6.86 -5.49
N TYR A 31 6.69 6.09 -6.53
CA TYR A 31 5.38 5.48 -6.72
C TYR A 31 5.48 3.99 -7.02
N LEU A 32 4.56 3.20 -6.48
CA LEU A 32 4.34 1.83 -6.87
C LEU A 32 3.30 1.80 -7.99
N TYR A 33 3.63 1.11 -9.08
CA TYR A 33 2.71 0.77 -10.16
C TYR A 33 2.39 -0.72 -10.08
N VAL A 34 1.11 -1.08 -10.11
CA VAL A 34 0.65 -2.46 -10.07
C VAL A 34 -0.46 -2.66 -11.10
N LYS A 35 -0.33 -3.68 -11.94
CA LYS A 35 -1.39 -4.12 -12.83
C LYS A 35 -1.91 -5.47 -12.34
N ALA A 36 -3.19 -5.53 -12.01
CA ALA A 36 -3.80 -6.75 -11.45
C ALA A 36 -5.20 -7.01 -12.03
N LYS A 37 -5.61 -8.27 -12.01
CA LYS A 37 -6.95 -8.72 -12.41
C LYS A 37 -7.51 -9.74 -11.42
N ILE A 38 -8.82 -9.93 -11.47
CA ILE A 38 -9.53 -10.95 -10.69
C ILE A 38 -9.80 -12.15 -11.60
N THR A 39 -9.60 -13.36 -11.11
CA THR A 39 -9.84 -14.63 -11.83
C THR A 39 -10.63 -15.59 -10.95
N THR A 40 -11.20 -16.63 -11.56
CA THR A 40 -11.76 -17.76 -10.82
C THR A 40 -10.65 -18.59 -10.17
N ALA A 41 -10.98 -19.49 -9.24
CA ALA A 41 -10.01 -20.39 -8.61
C ALA A 41 -9.17 -21.19 -9.62
N ALA A 42 -9.76 -21.53 -10.77
CA ALA A 42 -9.16 -22.26 -11.88
C ALA A 42 -8.34 -21.36 -12.84
N GLY A 43 -8.23 -20.06 -12.56
CA GLY A 43 -7.51 -19.09 -13.39
C GLY A 43 -8.28 -18.59 -14.62
N GLY A 44 -9.55 -18.97 -14.76
CA GLY A 44 -10.43 -18.50 -15.83
C GLY A 44 -10.94 -17.08 -15.59
N ASN A 45 -11.51 -16.49 -16.64
CA ASN A 45 -12.13 -15.19 -16.53
C ASN A 45 -13.41 -15.25 -15.70
N VAL A 46 -13.67 -14.22 -14.90
CA VAL A 46 -14.93 -14.05 -14.19
C VAL A 46 -15.98 -13.47 -15.13
N GLY A 47 -17.26 -13.79 -14.93
CA GLY A 47 -18.35 -13.22 -15.73
C GLY A 47 -18.60 -11.73 -15.44
N ALA A 48 -19.40 -11.06 -16.28
CA ALA A 48 -19.80 -9.67 -16.05
C ALA A 48 -20.69 -9.50 -14.81
N ASP A 49 -21.60 -10.45 -14.58
CA ASP A 49 -22.58 -10.43 -13.48
C ASP A 49 -22.07 -11.11 -12.20
N ILE A 50 -20.77 -11.36 -12.11
CA ILE A 50 -20.18 -11.95 -10.93
C ILE A 50 -20.21 -10.93 -9.78
N GLN A 51 -20.67 -11.35 -8.61
CA GLN A 51 -20.78 -10.46 -7.45
C GLN A 51 -19.46 -10.42 -6.67
N VAL A 52 -18.34 -10.06 -7.32
CA VAL A 52 -17.04 -9.86 -6.69
C VAL A 52 -16.43 -8.53 -7.12
N GLY A 53 -15.85 -7.79 -6.18
CA GLY A 53 -15.09 -6.57 -6.43
C GLY A 53 -13.84 -6.48 -5.56
N PRO A 54 -12.88 -5.62 -5.93
CA PRO A 54 -11.76 -5.25 -5.08
C PRO A 54 -12.22 -4.72 -3.73
N SER A 55 -11.42 -4.89 -2.68
CA SER A 55 -11.54 -4.08 -1.45
C SER A 55 -11.08 -2.64 -1.70
N ASN A 56 -11.34 -1.73 -0.75
CA ASN A 56 -11.08 -0.31 -0.99
C ASN A 56 -9.58 -0.04 -0.94
N LEU A 57 -9.11 0.96 -1.70
CA LEU A 57 -7.67 1.23 -1.85
C LEU A 57 -6.90 -0.01 -2.33
N TRP A 58 -7.42 -0.66 -3.38
CA TRP A 58 -7.03 -2.03 -3.75
C TRP A 58 -5.53 -2.20 -3.94
N MET A 59 -4.85 -1.24 -4.58
CA MET A 59 -3.40 -1.29 -4.80
C MET A 59 -2.61 -1.53 -3.50
N ASN A 60 -2.96 -0.86 -2.40
CA ASN A 60 -2.32 -1.07 -1.11
C ASN A 60 -2.85 -2.33 -0.42
N ALA A 61 -4.13 -2.67 -0.61
CA ALA A 61 -4.73 -3.89 -0.06
C ALA A 61 -4.12 -5.19 -0.60
N LEU A 62 -3.48 -5.14 -1.78
CA LEU A 62 -2.75 -6.27 -2.36
C LEU A 62 -1.55 -6.73 -1.53
N PHE A 63 -1.04 -5.89 -0.61
CA PHE A 63 0.13 -6.20 0.20
C PHE A 63 -0.18 -6.12 1.69
N SER A 64 0.25 -7.14 2.45
CA SER A 64 0.02 -7.26 3.88
C SER A 64 1.16 -6.64 4.67
N GLN A 65 2.36 -6.60 4.08
CA GLN A 65 3.55 -5.99 4.67
C GLN A 65 4.34 -5.24 3.60
N VAL A 66 4.93 -4.12 4.01
CA VAL A 66 5.89 -3.35 3.23
C VAL A 66 7.11 -3.13 4.08
N GLU A 67 8.20 -3.80 3.71
CA GLU A 67 9.47 -3.74 4.41
C GLU A 67 10.45 -2.89 3.60
N VAL A 68 11.00 -1.84 4.22
CA VAL A 68 11.98 -0.95 3.60
C VAL A 68 13.30 -1.11 4.32
N PHE A 69 14.33 -1.47 3.55
CA PHE A 69 15.69 -1.66 4.02
C PHE A 69 16.58 -0.54 3.46
N LEU A 70 17.36 0.07 4.34
CA LEU A 70 18.47 0.96 3.97
C LEU A 70 19.77 0.25 4.32
N ASN A 71 20.64 0.03 3.33
CA ASN A 71 21.89 -0.71 3.53
C ASN A 71 21.69 -2.06 4.26
N ASN A 72 20.74 -2.87 3.78
CA ASN A 72 20.31 -4.15 4.35
C ASN A 72 19.78 -4.10 5.80
N LYS A 73 19.60 -2.91 6.40
CA LYS A 73 18.96 -2.74 7.70
C LYS A 73 17.50 -2.38 7.52
N LEU A 74 16.60 -3.17 8.11
CA LEU A 74 15.17 -2.88 8.13
C LEU A 74 14.90 -1.58 8.91
N VAL A 75 14.16 -0.65 8.30
CA VAL A 75 13.83 0.66 8.89
C VAL A 75 12.35 0.75 9.27
N THR A 76 11.48 0.04 8.56
CA THR A 76 10.05 -0.04 8.84
C THR A 76 9.73 -1.06 9.94
N PRO A 77 8.65 -0.88 10.71
CA PRO A 77 8.15 -1.93 11.58
C PRO A 77 7.66 -3.12 10.74
N SER A 78 8.05 -4.35 11.09
CA SER A 78 7.48 -5.56 10.50
C SER A 78 6.08 -5.79 11.06
N SER A 79 5.05 -5.31 10.36
CA SER A 79 3.64 -5.49 10.73
C SER A 79 2.81 -5.96 9.54
N THR A 80 1.94 -6.94 9.75
CA THR A 80 0.94 -7.45 8.78
C THR A 80 -0.28 -6.55 8.63
N ALA A 81 -0.33 -5.43 9.36
CA ALA A 81 -1.44 -4.48 9.35
C ALA A 81 -1.25 -3.33 8.34
N TYR A 82 -0.30 -3.44 7.40
CA TYR A 82 -0.08 -2.43 6.37
C TYR A 82 -1.36 -1.97 5.65
N PRO A 83 -2.25 -2.85 5.17
CA PRO A 83 -3.41 -2.39 4.42
C PRO A 83 -4.40 -1.61 5.30
N TYR A 84 -4.49 -1.94 6.59
CA TYR A 84 -5.27 -1.16 7.56
C TYR A 84 -4.65 0.21 7.77
N ARG A 85 -3.33 0.27 7.99
CA ARG A 85 -2.58 1.53 8.12
C ARG A 85 -2.83 2.43 6.91
N ALA A 86 -2.63 1.90 5.70
CA ALA A 86 -2.80 2.63 4.45
C ALA A 86 -4.22 3.19 4.31
N TYR A 87 -5.24 2.36 4.59
CA TYR A 87 -6.63 2.78 4.49
C TYR A 87 -7.01 3.84 5.51
N ILE A 88 -6.61 3.67 6.78
CA ILE A 88 -6.89 4.62 7.87
C ILE A 88 -6.19 5.96 7.60
N GLU A 89 -4.91 5.95 7.23
CA GLU A 89 -4.17 7.16 6.85
C GLU A 89 -4.85 7.88 5.68
N THR A 90 -5.31 7.12 4.67
CA THR A 90 -6.00 7.69 3.51
C THR A 90 -7.31 8.37 3.91
N ILE A 91 -8.07 7.77 4.81
CA ILE A 91 -9.34 8.35 5.29
C ILE A 91 -9.11 9.57 6.18
N LEU A 92 -8.12 9.55 7.07
CA LEU A 92 -7.92 10.61 8.05
C LEU A 92 -7.16 11.81 7.50
N ASN A 93 -6.15 11.58 6.65
CA ASN A 93 -5.21 12.65 6.26
C ASN A 93 -5.57 13.35 4.94
N PHE A 94 -6.40 12.76 4.09
CA PHE A 94 -6.71 13.32 2.77
C PHE A 94 -8.07 14.02 2.73
N SER A 95 -8.12 15.16 2.04
CA SER A 95 -9.36 15.90 1.79
C SER A 95 -10.31 15.12 0.87
N LYS A 96 -11.56 15.58 0.78
CA LYS A 96 -12.51 15.03 -0.20
C LYS A 96 -11.99 15.15 -1.63
N ASP A 97 -11.42 16.30 -1.99
CA ASP A 97 -10.91 16.54 -3.34
C ASP A 97 -9.77 15.58 -3.71
N ALA A 98 -8.89 15.27 -2.76
CA ALA A 98 -7.84 14.28 -2.95
C ALA A 98 -8.41 12.87 -3.18
N LYS A 99 -9.43 12.50 -2.38
CA LYS A 99 -10.15 11.22 -2.46
C LYS A 99 -10.90 11.04 -3.77
N ASP A 100 -11.47 12.12 -4.30
CA ASP A 100 -12.23 12.12 -5.54
C ASP A 100 -11.32 12.34 -6.78
N SER A 101 -10.03 12.66 -6.59
CA SER A 101 -9.05 12.88 -7.66
C SER A 101 -7.96 11.80 -7.67
N HIS A 102 -6.73 12.13 -7.28
CA HIS A 102 -5.57 11.28 -7.47
C HIS A 102 -5.63 9.96 -6.69
N LEU A 103 -6.37 9.86 -5.58
CA LEU A 103 -6.49 8.58 -4.87
C LEU A 103 -7.28 7.52 -5.66
N THR A 104 -8.06 7.93 -6.66
CA THR A 104 -8.72 6.99 -7.59
C THR A 104 -7.72 6.16 -8.40
N SER A 105 -6.46 6.63 -8.57
CA SER A 105 -5.40 5.86 -9.24
C SER A 105 -4.95 4.63 -8.45
N ALA A 106 -5.16 4.62 -7.14
CA ALA A 106 -4.93 3.48 -6.25
C ALA A 106 -6.21 2.65 -6.01
N LEU A 107 -7.24 2.89 -6.82
CA LEU A 107 -8.58 2.31 -6.71
C LEU A 107 -9.31 2.65 -5.39
N PHE A 108 -9.05 3.84 -4.85
CA PHE A 108 -9.84 4.37 -3.74
C PHE A 108 -11.17 4.94 -4.27
N TYR A 109 -12.27 4.39 -3.78
CA TYR A 109 -13.60 4.93 -3.99
C TYR A 109 -14.37 4.85 -2.69
N LYS A 110 -14.82 6.00 -2.17
CA LYS A 110 -15.43 6.06 -0.85
C LYS A 110 -16.72 5.25 -0.79
N ASP A 111 -16.80 4.35 0.18
CA ASP A 111 -17.99 3.53 0.40
C ASP A 111 -19.18 4.37 0.90
N LYS A 112 -20.39 3.94 0.55
CA LYS A 112 -21.62 4.61 0.98
C LYS A 112 -21.81 4.43 2.49
N ALA A 113 -22.05 5.53 3.20
CA ALA A 113 -22.29 5.52 4.64
C ALA A 113 -23.44 4.56 5.00
N GLY A 114 -23.25 3.72 6.01
CA GLY A 114 -24.22 2.71 6.43
C GLY A 114 -24.36 1.50 5.50
N LYS A 115 -23.55 1.39 4.43
CA LYS A 115 -23.59 0.27 3.48
C LYS A 115 -22.21 -0.39 3.28
N MET A 116 -21.26 -0.16 4.19
CA MET A 116 -19.91 -0.74 4.10
C MET A 116 -19.93 -2.29 4.16
N ASP A 117 -20.88 -2.86 4.90
CA ASP A 117 -21.08 -4.31 4.99
C ASP A 117 -21.90 -4.88 3.81
N THR A 118 -22.36 -4.02 2.88
CA THR A 118 -23.04 -4.51 1.67
C THR A 118 -22.00 -4.99 0.67
N VAL A 119 -21.82 -6.31 0.65
CA VAL A 119 -20.80 -7.01 -0.15
C VAL A 119 -21.21 -7.32 -1.59
N ASN A 120 -22.47 -7.06 -1.97
CA ASN A 120 -22.97 -7.27 -3.33
C ASN A 120 -22.78 -6.01 -4.21
N PRO A 121 -21.84 -5.98 -5.17
CA PRO A 121 -21.63 -4.83 -6.06
C PRO A 121 -22.80 -4.58 -7.03
N LEU A 122 -23.65 -5.58 -7.28
CA LEU A 122 -24.76 -5.55 -8.23
C LEU A 122 -26.12 -5.36 -7.54
N ALA A 123 -26.14 -5.06 -6.24
CA ALA A 123 -27.37 -4.74 -5.53
C ALA A 123 -28.10 -3.52 -6.13
N GLN A 124 -29.42 -3.44 -5.91
CA GLN A 124 -30.22 -2.28 -6.31
C GLN A 124 -29.77 -1.00 -5.59
N ASP A 125 -29.95 0.16 -6.22
CA ASP A 125 -29.31 1.43 -5.83
C ASP A 125 -29.64 1.92 -4.41
N ALA A 126 -30.78 1.53 -3.84
CA ALA A 126 -31.11 1.86 -2.45
C ALA A 126 -30.14 1.20 -1.45
N ASN A 127 -29.69 -0.03 -1.74
CA ASN A 127 -28.88 -0.85 -0.85
C ASN A 127 -27.42 -0.98 -1.29
N VAL A 128 -27.08 -0.61 -2.53
CA VAL A 128 -25.72 -0.80 -3.04
C VAL A 128 -24.69 0.09 -2.34
N ASN A 129 -23.52 -0.48 -2.09
CA ASN A 129 -22.33 0.28 -1.77
C ASN A 129 -21.76 0.89 -3.06
N THR A 130 -21.94 2.20 -3.25
CA THR A 130 -21.54 2.92 -4.47
C THR A 130 -20.04 2.83 -4.73
N GLY A 131 -19.21 2.85 -3.67
CA GLY A 131 -17.75 2.72 -3.80
C GLY A 131 -17.35 1.32 -4.28
N LEU A 132 -17.99 0.27 -3.76
CA LEU A 132 -17.77 -1.10 -4.23
C LEU A 132 -18.26 -1.30 -5.68
N LYS A 133 -19.43 -0.73 -6.04
CA LYS A 133 -19.98 -0.77 -7.40
C LYS A 133 -19.01 -0.16 -8.42
N GLN A 134 -18.41 0.99 -8.09
CA GLN A 134 -17.40 1.63 -8.94
C GLN A 134 -16.13 0.78 -9.08
N ARG A 135 -15.60 0.26 -7.97
CA ARG A 135 -14.42 -0.64 -7.99
C ARG A 135 -14.67 -1.89 -8.84
N HIS A 136 -15.84 -2.52 -8.66
CA HIS A 136 -16.24 -3.69 -9.44
C HIS A 136 -16.31 -3.41 -10.96
N ALA A 137 -16.77 -2.22 -11.36
CA ALA A 137 -16.87 -1.84 -12.78
C ALA A 137 -15.52 -1.87 -13.52
N TYR A 138 -14.41 -1.62 -12.81
CA TYR A 138 -13.05 -1.69 -13.38
C TYR A 138 -12.55 -3.13 -13.56
N THR A 139 -13.01 -4.08 -12.75
CA THR A 139 -12.48 -5.46 -12.71
C THR A 139 -13.41 -6.53 -13.29
N ARG A 140 -14.63 -6.16 -13.69
CA ARG A 140 -15.58 -7.07 -14.34
C ARG A 140 -14.94 -7.75 -15.55
N GLU A 141 -15.36 -8.98 -15.86
CA GLU A 141 -14.85 -9.75 -17.00
C GLU A 141 -13.33 -10.02 -16.92
N SER A 142 -12.76 -10.04 -15.71
CA SER A 142 -11.32 -10.18 -15.49
C SER A 142 -10.46 -9.12 -16.19
N LYS A 143 -11.00 -7.91 -16.36
CA LYS A 143 -10.24 -6.77 -16.88
C LYS A 143 -9.08 -6.45 -15.94
N SER A 144 -7.89 -6.33 -16.53
CA SER A 144 -6.71 -5.88 -15.82
C SER A 144 -6.79 -4.39 -15.54
N VAL A 145 -6.58 -4.03 -14.29
CA VAL A 145 -6.58 -2.65 -13.84
C VAL A 145 -5.15 -2.26 -13.50
N ALA A 146 -4.65 -1.23 -14.18
CA ALA A 146 -3.39 -0.59 -13.85
C ALA A 146 -3.63 0.46 -12.77
N MET A 147 -2.85 0.39 -11.69
CA MET A 147 -2.96 1.24 -10.51
C MET A 147 -1.60 1.84 -10.21
N GLU A 148 -1.61 3.06 -9.67
CA GLU A 148 -0.40 3.73 -9.22
C GLU A 148 -0.67 4.53 -7.95
N GLY A 149 0.30 4.54 -7.03
CA GLY A 149 0.17 5.27 -5.77
C GLY A 149 1.42 5.15 -4.91
N ARG A 150 1.44 5.89 -3.80
CA ARG A 150 2.56 5.89 -2.85
C ARG A 150 2.45 4.72 -1.88
N LEU A 151 3.59 4.22 -1.42
CA LEU A 151 3.64 3.25 -0.33
C LEU A 151 3.46 3.96 1.01
N HIS A 152 2.57 3.45 1.85
CA HIS A 152 2.36 3.95 3.21
C HIS A 152 3.46 3.46 4.18
N SER A 153 4.57 4.18 4.23
CA SER A 153 5.70 3.91 5.11
C SER A 153 6.26 5.22 5.67
N ASP A 154 6.78 5.17 6.91
CA ASP A 154 7.28 6.37 7.62
C ASP A 154 8.38 7.09 6.83
N LEU A 155 9.21 6.32 6.09
CA LEU A 155 10.30 6.86 5.28
C LEU A 155 9.82 7.52 3.97
N PHE A 156 8.63 7.16 3.50
CA PHE A 156 7.99 7.75 2.32
C PHE A 156 7.21 9.03 2.67
N ALA A 157 7.01 9.31 3.95
CA ALA A 157 6.30 10.50 4.43
C ALA A 157 7.23 11.69 4.74
N GLN A 158 8.55 11.51 4.67
CA GLN A 158 9.53 12.56 4.96
C GLN A 158 10.12 13.14 3.66
N ASP A 159 10.32 14.46 3.63
CA ASP A 159 10.69 15.19 2.40
C ASP A 159 12.20 15.25 2.11
N ARG A 160 13.06 14.76 3.02
CA ARG A 160 14.51 14.77 2.82
C ARG A 160 14.92 13.66 1.85
N TYR A 161 15.76 14.01 0.89
CA TYR A 161 16.30 13.03 -0.03
C TYR A 161 17.27 12.08 0.67
N ILE A 162 17.12 10.80 0.40
CA ILE A 162 18.10 9.81 0.83
C ILE A 162 19.38 10.08 0.05
N LEU A 163 20.46 10.30 0.80
CA LEU A 163 21.78 10.57 0.24
C LEU A 163 22.22 9.44 -0.70
N GLY A 164 23.11 9.81 -1.62
CA GLY A 164 23.74 8.87 -2.53
C GLY A 164 24.49 7.75 -1.80
N ALA A 165 24.84 6.71 -2.55
CA ALA A 165 25.54 5.52 -2.06
C ALA A 165 24.80 4.67 -1.00
N VAL A 166 23.53 4.96 -0.68
CA VAL A 166 22.70 4.09 0.17
C VAL A 166 21.82 3.19 -0.71
N PRO A 167 22.04 1.86 -0.73
CA PRO A 167 21.14 0.96 -1.44
C PRO A 167 19.83 0.85 -0.67
N ILE A 168 18.71 0.92 -1.40
CA ILE A 168 17.37 0.82 -0.84
C ILE A 168 16.74 -0.46 -1.36
N LYS A 169 16.31 -1.35 -0.47
CA LYS A 169 15.56 -2.55 -0.83
C LYS A 169 14.15 -2.43 -0.30
N ILE A 170 13.15 -2.69 -1.14
CA ILE A 170 11.74 -2.70 -0.75
C ILE A 170 11.23 -4.12 -0.96
N LYS A 171 10.61 -4.70 0.05
CA LYS A 171 9.97 -6.01 -0.02
C LYS A 171 8.50 -5.86 0.31
N LEU A 172 7.66 -6.28 -0.63
CA LEU A 172 6.21 -6.31 -0.50
C LEU A 172 5.78 -7.76 -0.28
N VAL A 173 5.03 -8.02 0.78
CA VAL A 173 4.46 -9.35 1.05
C VAL A 173 3.01 -9.32 0.63
N ARG A 174 2.60 -10.25 -0.24
CA ARG A 174 1.25 -10.28 -0.79
C ARG A 174 0.21 -10.57 0.30
N THR A 175 -0.95 -9.97 0.17
CA THR A 175 -2.12 -10.25 1.01
C THR A 175 -2.89 -11.47 0.49
N ARG A 176 -3.59 -12.15 1.38
CA ARG A 176 -4.51 -13.23 1.01
C ARG A 176 -5.69 -12.68 0.20
N ASP A 177 -6.09 -13.39 -0.85
CA ASP A 177 -7.17 -12.95 -1.75
C ASP A 177 -8.49 -12.59 -1.03
N PRO A 178 -8.94 -13.32 0.02
CA PRO A 178 -10.17 -12.98 0.74
C PRO A 178 -10.16 -11.63 1.46
N PHE A 179 -8.99 -11.04 1.70
CA PHE A 179 -8.90 -9.71 2.32
C PHE A 179 -8.94 -8.59 1.26
N CYS A 180 -8.30 -8.80 0.11
CA CYS A 180 -8.25 -7.79 -0.95
C CYS A 180 -9.45 -7.85 -1.90
N LEU A 181 -10.37 -8.81 -1.71
CA LEU A 181 -11.60 -8.98 -2.48
C LEU A 181 -12.82 -9.00 -1.55
N VAL A 182 -13.94 -8.50 -2.06
CA VAL A 182 -15.26 -8.52 -1.42
C VAL A 182 -16.23 -9.20 -2.38
N SER A 183 -17.00 -10.17 -1.89
CA SER A 183 -17.91 -10.95 -2.72
C SER A 183 -19.17 -11.39 -1.97
N SER A 184 -20.29 -11.47 -2.69
CA SER A 184 -21.54 -12.11 -2.25
C SER A 184 -21.91 -13.36 -3.03
N ALA A 185 -21.04 -13.84 -3.93
CA ALA A 185 -21.28 -15.08 -4.68
C ALA A 185 -21.31 -16.32 -3.77
N GLU A 186 -22.11 -17.34 -4.14
CA GLU A 186 -22.35 -18.56 -3.33
C GLU A 186 -21.11 -19.43 -3.08
N ASN A 187 -19.98 -19.20 -3.75
CA ASN A 187 -18.68 -19.81 -3.46
C ASN A 187 -17.55 -18.83 -3.86
N PRO A 188 -17.11 -17.93 -2.98
CA PRO A 188 -16.22 -16.82 -3.32
C PRO A 188 -14.74 -17.25 -3.44
N ASN A 189 -14.44 -18.28 -4.24
CA ASN A 189 -13.08 -18.73 -4.51
C ASN A 189 -12.48 -17.94 -5.69
N PHE A 190 -12.34 -16.63 -5.51
CA PHE A 190 -11.70 -15.76 -6.49
C PHE A 190 -10.24 -15.56 -6.12
N LYS A 191 -9.40 -15.41 -7.14
CA LYS A 191 -7.96 -15.16 -7.00
C LYS A 191 -7.61 -13.84 -7.66
N VAL A 192 -6.72 -13.09 -7.02
CA VAL A 192 -6.07 -11.96 -7.69
C VAL A 192 -4.88 -12.47 -8.49
N VAL A 193 -4.63 -11.90 -9.66
CA VAL A 193 -3.41 -12.16 -10.43
C VAL A 193 -2.74 -10.81 -10.65
N ILE A 194 -1.53 -10.65 -10.11
CA ILE A 194 -0.69 -9.48 -10.37
C ILE A 194 0.09 -9.77 -11.65
N GLU A 195 -0.20 -9.03 -12.70
CA GLU A 195 0.44 -9.19 -14.01
C GLU A 195 1.77 -8.43 -14.08
N GLU A 196 1.78 -7.21 -13.52
CA GLU A 196 2.96 -6.34 -13.50
C GLU A 196 3.04 -5.63 -12.15
N CYS A 197 4.26 -5.48 -11.62
CA CYS A 197 4.53 -4.71 -10.42
C CYS A 197 5.87 -3.99 -10.63
N LEU A 198 5.85 -2.66 -10.58
CA LEU A 198 7.00 -1.80 -10.88
C LEU A 198 7.12 -0.72 -9.82
N PHE A 199 8.34 -0.43 -9.38
CA PHE A 199 8.59 0.68 -8.47
C PHE A 199 9.30 1.84 -9.19
N ARG A 200 8.59 2.96 -9.32
CA ARG A 200 9.08 4.19 -9.95
C ARG A 200 9.77 5.07 -8.91
N VAL A 201 11.10 5.04 -8.95
CA VAL A 201 11.96 5.80 -8.05
C VAL A 201 12.28 7.16 -8.63
N ARG A 202 12.02 8.25 -7.89
CA ARG A 202 12.51 9.59 -8.26
C ARG A 202 13.96 9.76 -7.82
N ARG A 203 14.84 10.04 -8.78
CA ARG A 203 16.25 10.39 -8.55
C ARG A 203 16.45 11.88 -8.78
N VAL A 204 17.24 12.51 -7.93
CA VAL A 204 17.57 13.93 -8.00
C VAL A 204 19.05 14.08 -8.31
N ASN A 205 19.35 14.75 -9.42
CA ASN A 205 20.71 15.13 -9.76
C ASN A 205 21.11 16.33 -8.91
N VAL A 206 22.15 16.17 -8.12
CA VAL A 206 22.64 17.22 -7.20
C VAL A 206 23.94 17.79 -7.74
N ALA A 207 24.17 19.08 -7.56
CA ALA A 207 25.42 19.72 -7.96
C ALA A 207 26.62 19.06 -7.26
N PRO A 208 27.75 18.81 -7.95
CA PRO A 208 28.91 18.14 -7.36
C PRO A 208 29.47 18.83 -6.11
N SER A 209 29.41 20.17 -6.04
CA SER A 209 29.83 20.95 -4.88
C SER A 209 29.06 20.60 -3.60
N ILE A 210 27.75 20.36 -3.72
CA ILE A 210 26.89 19.97 -2.59
C ILE A 210 27.21 18.54 -2.15
N ILE A 211 27.46 17.64 -3.10
CA ILE A 211 27.85 16.25 -2.79
C ILE A 211 29.16 16.24 -1.99
N LEU A 212 30.15 17.04 -2.41
CA LEU A 212 31.42 17.16 -1.70
C LEU A 212 31.24 17.76 -0.30
N ALA A 213 30.45 18.82 -0.17
CA ALA A 213 30.17 19.46 1.11
C ALA A 213 29.46 18.50 2.08
N HIS A 214 28.48 17.73 1.60
CA HIS A 214 27.85 16.67 2.40
C HIS A 214 28.86 15.57 2.76
N SER A 215 29.72 15.14 1.85
CA SER A 215 30.75 14.13 2.14
C SER A 215 31.72 14.59 3.23
N GLN A 216 32.12 15.86 3.23
CA GLN A 216 32.96 16.44 4.30
C GLN A 216 32.20 16.53 5.62
N SER A 217 30.94 16.99 5.58
CA SER A 217 30.10 17.09 6.78
C SER A 217 29.86 15.72 7.42
N LEU A 218 29.70 14.67 6.61
CA LEU A 218 29.45 13.30 7.10
C LEU A 218 30.64 12.68 7.84
N GLN A 219 31.85 13.25 7.71
CA GLN A 219 33.01 12.84 8.53
C GLN A 219 32.88 13.32 9.99
N GLN A 220 32.10 14.37 10.23
CA GLN A 220 31.93 14.99 11.55
C GLN A 220 30.55 14.72 12.16
N ILE A 221 29.49 14.72 11.34
CA ILE A 221 28.10 14.60 11.77
C ILE A 221 27.34 13.53 11.00
N THR A 222 26.31 12.94 11.61
CA THR A 222 25.47 11.94 10.95
C THR A 222 24.30 12.58 10.19
N ALA A 223 23.91 11.95 9.07
CA ALA A 223 22.68 12.31 8.37
C ALA A 223 21.46 11.89 9.22
N LYS A 224 20.58 12.86 9.51
CA LYS A 224 19.35 12.63 10.29
C LYS A 224 18.13 12.71 9.37
N TYR A 225 17.29 11.69 9.42
CA TYR A 225 16.01 11.65 8.71
C TYR A 225 14.87 11.65 9.73
N PRO A 226 14.12 12.74 9.87
CA PRO A 226 12.99 12.78 10.78
C PRO A 226 11.89 11.88 10.24
N ILE A 227 11.42 10.93 11.05
CA ILE A 227 10.30 10.05 10.73
C ILE A 227 9.29 10.06 11.88
N ASN A 228 8.01 10.10 11.54
CA ASN A 228 6.93 9.87 12.49
C ASN A 228 6.50 8.41 12.37
N ARG A 229 6.71 7.62 13.41
CA ARG A 229 6.36 6.20 13.39
C ARG A 229 4.87 6.01 13.59
N ILE A 230 4.26 5.25 12.69
CA ILE A 230 2.86 4.82 12.80
C ILE A 230 2.85 3.31 13.04
N GLU A 231 2.40 2.93 14.23
CA GLU A 231 2.34 1.53 14.68
C GLU A 231 0.88 1.07 14.82
N CYS A 232 0.52 0.00 14.11
CA CYS A 232 -0.78 -0.65 14.29
C CYS A 232 -0.61 -1.85 15.23
N LYS A 233 -1.31 -1.82 16.36
CA LYS A 233 -1.41 -2.96 17.29
C LYS A 233 -2.70 -3.72 17.02
N VAL A 234 -2.60 -5.04 16.85
CA VAL A 234 -3.75 -5.92 16.67
C VAL A 234 -4.09 -6.55 18.01
N VAL A 235 -5.33 -6.40 18.45
CA VAL A 235 -5.86 -7.03 19.66
C VAL A 235 -7.05 -7.89 19.25
N SER A 236 -7.02 -9.17 19.61
CA SER A 236 -8.09 -10.11 19.30
C SER A 236 -9.11 -10.12 20.43
N VAL A 237 -10.37 -9.81 20.11
CA VAL A 237 -11.49 -9.90 21.06
C VAL A 237 -12.35 -11.11 20.68
N PRO A 238 -12.47 -12.12 21.55
CA PRO A 238 -13.34 -13.27 21.30
C PRO A 238 -14.80 -12.86 21.15
N ARG A 239 -15.53 -13.52 20.24
CA ARG A 239 -16.96 -13.28 20.04
C ARG A 239 -17.74 -13.62 21.32
N GLY A 240 -18.59 -12.72 21.78
CA GLY A 240 -19.40 -12.89 22.99
C GLY A 240 -18.79 -12.31 24.27
N ASN A 241 -17.54 -11.82 24.23
CA ASN A 241 -16.99 -11.07 25.35
C ASN A 241 -17.59 -9.66 25.41
N MET A 242 -18.20 -9.32 26.55
CA MET A 242 -18.74 -7.99 26.84
C MET A 242 -17.75 -7.08 27.57
N SER A 243 -16.71 -7.67 28.19
CA SER A 243 -15.62 -6.95 28.82
C SER A 243 -14.28 -7.58 28.42
N GLY A 244 -13.29 -6.74 28.20
CA GLY A 244 -11.93 -7.15 27.90
C GLY A 244 -10.98 -6.15 28.55
N ASN A 245 -10.11 -6.63 29.42
CA ASN A 245 -9.03 -5.81 29.96
C ASN A 245 -7.78 -6.10 29.13
N GLN A 246 -7.39 -5.14 28.30
CA GLN A 246 -6.14 -5.19 27.58
C GLN A 246 -5.17 -4.23 28.27
N PRO A 247 -4.35 -4.70 29.22
CA PRO A 247 -3.33 -3.85 29.81
C PRO A 247 -2.40 -3.38 28.69
N ASN A 248 -1.92 -2.14 28.81
CA ASN A 248 -0.79 -1.65 28.02
C ASN A 248 -1.03 -1.37 26.53
N ILE A 249 -2.28 -1.13 26.10
CA ILE A 249 -2.59 -0.70 24.72
C ILE A 249 -1.74 0.52 24.31
N PHE A 250 -1.58 1.47 25.23
CA PHE A 250 -0.81 2.70 25.00
C PHE A 250 0.62 2.68 25.56
N GLN A 251 1.14 1.52 25.99
CA GLN A 251 2.56 1.45 26.36
C GLN A 251 3.42 1.58 25.09
N GLY A 252 4.22 2.65 25.03
CA GLY A 252 5.05 3.01 23.88
C GLY A 252 5.19 4.53 23.73
N GLY A 253 5.70 4.97 22.58
CA GLY A 253 5.73 6.39 22.22
C GLY A 253 4.32 6.95 22.13
N LEU A 254 4.05 8.03 22.86
CA LEU A 254 2.78 8.74 22.77
C LEU A 254 2.69 9.47 21.42
N PRO A 255 1.48 9.60 20.83
CA PRO A 255 1.32 10.38 19.61
C PRO A 255 1.73 11.83 19.82
N ASN A 256 2.60 12.35 18.94
CA ASN A 256 3.05 13.74 19.01
C ASN A 256 1.97 14.75 18.57
N ARG A 257 0.88 14.29 17.93
CA ARG A 257 -0.26 15.10 17.48
C ARG A 257 -1.52 14.21 17.36
N ILE A 258 -2.67 14.72 17.81
CA ILE A 258 -4.01 14.13 17.62
C ILE A 258 -4.74 14.94 16.54
#